data_AF-A0A836W7J6-F1
#
_entry.id   AF-A0A836W7J6-F1
#
_cell.length_a   1.000
_cell.length_b   1.000
_cell.length_c   1.000
_cell.angle_alpha   90.00
_cell.angle_beta   90.00
_cell.angle_gamma   90.00
#
_symmetry.space_group_name_H-M   'P 1'
#
loop_
_entity.id
_entity.type
_entity.pdbx_description
1 polymer ?
#
loop_
_entity_poly.entity_id
_entity_poly.type
_entity_poly.pdbx_seq_one_letter_code
_entity_poly.pdbx_strand_id
1 'polypeptide(L)'
;MKLKQLYTTVLLLTVTCTAIAADIAPNGLTLPEGYKDWKMIGSSHRTDNNTLRIILGNDIASEAARAGKTNPWPDGAILAKLVYKDRIDENWKGATVPGKFVHAEFMYKDAKKHKDSGGWGWARWVGMEQKPYGKDTKFWKECHDCHLPVKGRDYVFTTPAKLP
;
A
#
# COMPACT_ATOMS: atom_id res chain seq x y z
N MET A 1 -1.66 -10.17 68.66
CA MET A 1 -1.10 -10.07 67.29
C MET A 1 -1.84 -8.98 66.53
N LYS A 2 -1.20 -7.84 66.22
CA LYS A 2 -1.82 -6.74 65.46
C LYS A 2 -1.52 -6.91 63.97
N LEU A 3 -2.56 -7.04 63.15
CA LEU A 3 -2.46 -7.18 61.70
C LEU A 3 -2.15 -5.81 61.07
N LYS A 4 -0.98 -5.65 60.45
CA LYS A 4 -0.62 -4.43 59.71
C LYS A 4 -1.19 -4.54 58.29
N GLN A 5 -2.10 -3.63 57.95
CA GLN A 5 -2.67 -3.49 56.61
C GLN A 5 -1.62 -2.80 55.72
N LEU A 6 -1.06 -3.53 54.75
CA LEU A 6 -0.21 -2.97 53.71
C LEU A 6 -1.10 -2.36 52.62
N TYR A 7 -0.99 -1.05 52.43
CA TYR A 7 -1.59 -0.36 51.29
C TYR A 7 -0.61 -0.42 50.12
N THR A 8 -0.92 -1.21 49.10
CA THR A 8 -0.16 -1.27 47.85
C THR A 8 -0.64 -0.15 46.93
N THR A 9 0.16 0.89 46.77
CA THR A 9 -0.10 1.96 45.80
C THR A 9 0.11 1.42 44.38
N VAL A 10 -0.96 1.32 43.59
CA VAL A 10 -0.88 0.96 42.17
C VAL A 10 -0.58 2.23 41.37
N LEU A 11 0.63 2.30 40.81
CA LEU A 11 1.04 3.37 39.91
C LEU A 11 0.52 3.04 38.49
N LEU A 12 -0.56 3.70 38.05
CA LEU A 12 -0.99 3.64 36.64
C LEU A 12 -0.03 4.44 35.77
N LEU A 13 0.86 3.73 35.05
CA LEU A 13 1.62 4.30 33.95
C LEU A 13 0.69 4.46 32.74
N THR A 14 0.31 5.70 32.44
CA THR A 14 -0.37 6.04 31.20
C THR A 14 0.63 5.96 30.04
N VAL A 15 0.57 4.86 29.28
CA VAL A 15 1.30 4.75 28.01
C VAL A 15 0.57 5.60 26.98
N THR A 16 1.08 6.79 26.71
CA THR A 16 0.64 7.60 25.58
C THR A 16 1.17 6.98 24.29
N CYS A 17 0.31 6.26 23.57
CA CYS A 17 0.61 5.84 22.21
C CYS A 17 0.49 7.06 21.29
N THR A 18 1.60 7.76 21.07
CA THR A 18 1.67 8.74 19.99
C THR A 18 1.61 7.98 18.67
N ALA A 19 0.43 7.93 18.06
CA ALA A 19 0.29 7.54 16.66
C ALA A 19 1.13 8.53 15.83
N ILE A 20 2.29 8.09 15.36
CA ILE A 20 3.04 8.82 14.34
C ILE A 20 2.11 8.82 13.12
N ALA A 21 1.46 9.94 12.85
CA ALA A 21 0.75 10.15 11.60
C ALA A 21 1.75 9.83 10.49
N ALA A 22 1.45 8.84 9.65
CA ALA A 22 2.31 8.55 8.51
C ALA A 22 2.43 9.84 7.68
N ASP A 23 3.65 10.34 7.53
CA ASP A 23 3.89 11.67 6.97
C ASP A 23 3.29 11.78 5.55
N ILE A 24 2.72 12.95 5.26
CA ILE A 24 2.15 13.30 3.95
C ILE A 24 3.26 13.26 2.90
N ALA A 25 3.02 12.64 1.75
CA ALA A 25 4.00 12.61 0.67
C ALA A 25 4.26 14.04 0.14
N PRO A 26 5.45 14.34 -0.43
CA PRO A 26 5.78 15.69 -0.91
C PRO A 26 4.79 16.29 -1.92
N ASN A 27 4.02 15.46 -2.62
CA ASN A 27 2.98 15.87 -3.55
C ASN A 27 1.58 16.03 -2.91
N GLY A 28 1.49 15.98 -1.58
CA GLY A 28 0.26 16.19 -0.82
C GLY A 28 -0.66 14.96 -0.72
N LEU A 29 -0.26 13.81 -1.25
CA LEU A 29 -1.01 12.56 -1.10
C LEU A 29 -0.74 11.95 0.27
N THR A 30 -1.79 11.41 0.89
CA THR A 30 -1.74 10.82 2.23
C THR A 30 -1.74 9.31 2.16
N LEU A 31 -1.11 8.65 3.12
CA LEU A 31 -1.21 7.21 3.28
C LEU A 31 -2.69 6.88 3.59
N PRO A 32 -3.40 6.07 2.77
CA PRO A 32 -4.82 5.84 2.99
C PRO A 32 -5.05 5.10 4.30
N GLU A 33 -5.92 5.61 5.16
CA GLU A 33 -6.27 4.93 6.39
C GLU A 33 -6.96 3.59 6.08
N GLY A 34 -6.66 2.55 6.88
CA GLY A 34 -7.28 1.24 6.72
C GLY A 34 -6.87 0.46 5.46
N TYR A 35 -5.87 0.91 4.68
CA TYR A 35 -5.47 0.20 3.44
C TYR A 35 -5.07 -1.27 3.67
N LYS A 36 -4.67 -1.60 4.90
CA LYS A 36 -4.25 -2.95 5.29
C LYS A 36 -5.42 -3.94 5.29
N ASP A 37 -6.66 -3.44 5.42
CA ASP A 37 -7.89 -4.23 5.44
C ASP A 37 -8.58 -4.26 4.07
N TRP A 38 -8.01 -3.58 3.08
CA TRP A 38 -8.54 -3.57 1.71
C TRP A 38 -8.46 -4.94 1.04
N LYS A 39 -9.38 -5.18 0.11
CA LYS A 39 -9.49 -6.48 -0.55
C LYS A 39 -8.32 -6.68 -1.51
N MET A 40 -7.74 -7.88 -1.49
CA MET A 40 -6.73 -8.27 -2.48
C MET A 40 -7.37 -8.34 -3.88
N ILE A 41 -6.78 -7.64 -4.83
CA ILE A 41 -7.22 -7.65 -6.23
C ILE A 41 -6.23 -8.36 -7.15
N GLY A 42 -4.97 -8.53 -6.76
CA GLY A 42 -3.98 -9.25 -7.56
C GLY A 42 -2.65 -9.43 -6.83
N SER A 43 -1.76 -10.21 -7.44
CA SER A 43 -0.39 -10.37 -6.97
C SER A 43 0.58 -10.38 -8.16
N SER A 44 1.85 -10.14 -7.88
CA SER A 44 2.92 -10.34 -8.86
C SER A 44 4.21 -10.73 -8.17
N HIS A 45 5.01 -11.53 -8.86
CA HIS A 45 6.39 -11.85 -8.48
C HIS A 45 7.33 -11.27 -9.52
N ARG A 46 8.35 -10.55 -9.08
CA ARG A 46 9.38 -9.97 -9.93
C ARG A 46 10.70 -10.66 -9.67
N THR A 47 11.21 -11.32 -10.70
CA THR A 47 12.48 -12.04 -10.68
C THR A 47 13.67 -11.12 -10.87
N ASP A 48 13.48 -9.94 -11.49
CA ASP A 48 14.55 -8.97 -11.74
C ASP A 48 15.06 -8.27 -10.47
N ASN A 49 14.26 -8.26 -9.39
CA ASN A 49 14.67 -7.71 -8.10
C ASN A 49 14.24 -8.53 -6.88
N ASN A 50 13.81 -9.77 -7.10
CA ASN A 50 13.39 -10.74 -6.09
C ASN A 50 12.36 -10.13 -5.11
N THR A 51 11.23 -9.67 -5.67
CA THR A 51 10.13 -9.11 -4.88
C THR A 51 8.81 -9.82 -5.12
N LEU A 52 8.11 -10.11 -4.02
CA LEU A 52 6.72 -10.55 -4.01
C LEU A 52 5.83 -9.36 -3.70
N ARG A 53 4.75 -9.21 -4.49
CA ARG A 53 3.89 -8.02 -4.45
C ARG A 53 2.45 -8.44 -4.30
N ILE A 54 1.78 -7.84 -3.33
CA ILE A 54 0.34 -7.97 -3.12
C ILE A 54 -0.32 -6.65 -3.50
N ILE A 55 -1.35 -6.72 -4.33
CA ILE A 55 -2.10 -5.55 -4.78
C ILE A 55 -3.46 -5.60 -4.12
N LEU A 56 -3.77 -4.54 -3.36
CA LEU A 56 -5.04 -4.31 -2.71
C LEU A 56 -5.79 -3.20 -3.43
N GLY A 57 -7.11 -3.21 -3.35
CA GLY A 57 -7.96 -2.13 -3.83
C GLY A 57 -8.93 -1.69 -2.75
N ASN A 58 -9.20 -0.39 -2.65
CA ASN A 58 -10.37 0.08 -1.91
C ASN A 58 -11.66 -0.53 -2.50
N ASP A 59 -12.82 -0.27 -1.91
CA ASP A 59 -14.08 -0.88 -2.38
C ASP A 59 -14.35 -0.61 -3.86
N ILE A 60 -14.17 0.63 -4.30
CA ILE A 60 -14.32 1.06 -5.69
C ILE A 60 -13.39 0.26 -6.63
N ALA A 61 -12.10 0.20 -6.31
CA ALA A 61 -11.12 -0.55 -7.12
C ALA A 61 -11.43 -2.07 -7.11
N SER A 62 -11.84 -2.60 -5.97
CA SER A 62 -12.15 -4.02 -5.83
C SER A 62 -13.37 -4.42 -6.64
N GLU A 63 -14.44 -3.64 -6.60
CA GLU A 63 -15.64 -3.86 -7.41
C GLU A 63 -15.32 -3.78 -8.91
N ALA A 64 -14.56 -2.75 -9.32
CA ALA A 64 -14.10 -2.60 -10.69
C ALA A 64 -13.28 -3.82 -11.16
N ALA A 65 -12.37 -4.30 -10.31
CA ALA A 65 -11.54 -5.47 -10.57
C ALA A 65 -12.38 -6.75 -10.76
N ARG A 66 -13.41 -6.97 -9.94
CA ARG A 66 -14.31 -8.13 -10.05
C ARG A 66 -15.22 -8.04 -11.27
N ALA A 67 -15.70 -6.86 -11.61
CA ALA A 67 -16.58 -6.64 -12.76
C ALA A 67 -15.82 -6.55 -14.10
N GLY A 68 -14.48 -6.56 -14.09
CA GLY A 68 -13.66 -6.35 -15.29
C GLY A 68 -13.67 -4.91 -15.82
N LYS A 69 -14.15 -3.94 -15.02
CA LYS A 69 -14.29 -2.52 -15.38
C LYS A 69 -13.06 -1.71 -14.95
N THR A 70 -11.90 -2.09 -15.49
CA THR A 70 -10.58 -1.57 -15.07
C THR A 70 -9.86 -0.77 -16.15
N ASN A 71 -10.52 -0.48 -17.28
CA ASN A 71 -9.93 0.31 -18.36
C ASN A 71 -10.98 1.25 -18.97
N PRO A 72 -11.14 2.47 -18.43
CA PRO A 72 -10.42 3.02 -17.28
C PRO A 72 -10.91 2.47 -15.94
N TRP A 73 -10.09 2.63 -14.90
CA TRP A 73 -10.54 2.51 -13.52
C TRP A 73 -11.47 3.70 -13.16
N PRO A 74 -12.50 3.48 -12.33
CA PRO A 74 -13.40 4.54 -11.90
C PRO A 74 -12.71 5.55 -10.97
N ASP A 75 -13.10 6.82 -11.07
CA ASP A 75 -12.65 7.87 -10.14
C ASP A 75 -12.95 7.48 -8.68
N GLY A 76 -12.03 7.82 -7.78
CA GLY A 76 -12.05 7.38 -6.39
C GLY A 76 -11.45 5.98 -6.16
N ALA A 77 -11.13 5.22 -7.20
CA ALA A 77 -10.35 3.99 -7.05
C ALA A 77 -8.97 4.30 -6.46
N ILE A 78 -8.57 3.52 -5.45
CA ILE A 78 -7.20 3.54 -4.93
C ILE A 78 -6.65 2.13 -4.97
N LEU A 79 -5.50 1.97 -5.63
CA LEU A 79 -4.76 0.73 -5.66
C LEU A 79 -3.55 0.86 -4.73
N ALA A 80 -3.42 -0.06 -3.79
CA ALA A 80 -2.25 -0.19 -2.94
C ALA A 80 -1.41 -1.38 -3.40
N LYS A 81 -0.08 -1.22 -3.49
CA LYS A 81 0.86 -2.29 -3.80
C LYS A 81 1.84 -2.42 -2.64
N LEU A 82 1.79 -3.57 -1.99
CA LEU A 82 2.67 -3.93 -0.88
C LEU A 82 3.82 -4.77 -1.44
N VAL A 83 5.05 -4.30 -1.23
CA VAL A 83 6.24 -4.91 -1.81
C VAL A 83 7.10 -5.52 -0.72
N TYR A 84 7.36 -6.81 -0.85
CA TYR A 84 8.24 -7.58 0.03
C TYR A 84 9.40 -8.12 -0.80
N LYS A 85 10.57 -8.30 -0.19
CA LYS A 85 11.54 -9.26 -0.72
C LYS A 85 10.87 -10.64 -0.71
N ASP A 86 11.12 -11.42 -1.75
CA ASP A 86 10.73 -12.82 -1.70
C ASP A 86 11.68 -13.61 -0.78
N ARG A 87 11.19 -14.73 -0.27
CA ARG A 87 12.01 -15.74 0.40
C ARG A 87 11.40 -17.12 0.17
N ILE A 88 12.20 -18.17 0.32
CA ILE A 88 11.70 -19.54 0.35
C ILE A 88 11.03 -19.80 1.71
N ASP A 89 9.91 -20.52 1.69
CA ASP A 89 9.23 -20.93 2.91
C ASP A 89 10.05 -22.00 3.67
N GLU A 90 10.05 -21.89 5.00
CA GLU A 90 10.84 -22.77 5.87
C GLU A 90 10.24 -24.17 6.00
N ASN A 91 8.91 -24.25 5.92
CA ASN A 91 8.15 -25.50 6.07
C ASN A 91 7.88 -26.16 4.70
N TRP A 92 7.95 -25.39 3.61
CA TRP A 92 7.74 -25.89 2.25
C TRP A 92 8.67 -25.23 1.23
N LYS A 93 9.80 -25.88 0.93
CA LYS A 93 10.84 -25.34 0.03
C LYS A 93 10.37 -24.99 -1.39
N GLY A 94 9.25 -25.56 -1.84
CA GLY A 94 8.65 -25.25 -3.14
C GLY A 94 7.84 -23.95 -3.17
N ALA A 95 7.60 -23.31 -2.01
CA ALA A 95 6.83 -22.08 -1.90
C ALA A 95 7.75 -20.87 -1.78
N THR A 96 7.40 -19.82 -2.52
CA THR A 96 7.95 -18.48 -2.35
C THR A 96 6.95 -17.63 -1.57
N VAL A 97 7.40 -17.05 -0.46
CA VAL A 97 6.55 -16.33 0.50
C VAL A 97 7.08 -14.93 0.79
N PRO A 98 6.28 -14.03 1.41
CA PRO A 98 6.77 -12.73 1.82
C PRO A 98 7.95 -12.81 2.80
N GLY A 99 9.00 -12.07 2.50
CA GLY A 99 10.13 -11.80 3.39
C GLY A 99 10.08 -10.36 3.93
N LYS A 100 11.22 -9.67 3.93
CA LYS A 100 11.34 -8.30 4.44
C LYS A 100 10.44 -7.34 3.64
N PHE A 101 9.62 -6.57 4.33
CA PHE A 101 8.84 -5.48 3.73
C PHE A 101 9.76 -4.37 3.21
N VAL A 102 9.51 -3.91 1.99
CA VAL A 102 10.32 -2.89 1.31
C VAL A 102 9.60 -1.55 1.30
N HIS A 103 8.38 -1.49 0.77
CA HIS A 103 7.58 -0.27 0.68
C HIS A 103 6.12 -0.58 0.31
N ALA A 104 5.25 0.40 0.56
CA ALA A 104 3.91 0.47 -0.01
C ALA A 104 3.83 1.56 -1.07
N GLU A 105 3.16 1.30 -2.18
CA GLU A 105 2.92 2.28 -3.26
C GLU A 105 1.43 2.40 -3.53
N PHE A 106 1.00 3.58 -3.94
CA PHE A 106 -0.41 3.89 -4.12
C PHE A 106 -0.65 4.64 -5.43
N MET A 107 -1.73 4.26 -6.10
CA MET A 107 -2.29 4.96 -7.26
C MET A 107 -3.68 5.46 -6.89
N TYR A 108 -3.93 6.78 -7.02
CA TYR A 108 -5.19 7.44 -6.66
C TYR A 108 -5.90 7.93 -7.92
N LYS A 109 -7.03 7.33 -8.29
CA LYS A 109 -7.76 7.73 -9.48
C LYS A 109 -8.55 9.00 -9.20
N ASP A 110 -8.22 10.05 -9.94
CA ASP A 110 -9.02 11.27 -10.05
C ASP A 110 -8.65 11.93 -11.39
N ALA A 111 -9.44 11.65 -12.42
CA ALA A 111 -9.18 12.08 -13.79
C ALA A 111 -9.07 13.61 -13.91
N LYS A 112 -9.80 14.35 -13.07
CA LYS A 112 -9.80 15.81 -13.09
C LYS A 112 -8.58 16.38 -12.37
N LYS A 113 -8.29 15.90 -11.16
CA LYS A 113 -7.18 16.38 -10.33
C LYS A 113 -5.82 16.00 -10.90
N HIS A 114 -5.72 14.83 -11.53
CA HIS A 114 -4.47 14.25 -11.99
C HIS A 114 -4.36 14.19 -13.52
N LYS A 115 -4.94 15.18 -14.22
CA LYS A 115 -4.95 15.25 -15.69
C LYS A 115 -3.57 15.12 -16.35
N ASP A 116 -2.52 15.66 -15.71
CA ASP A 116 -1.16 15.70 -16.26
C ASP A 116 -0.41 14.36 -16.13
N SER A 117 -0.99 13.39 -15.42
CA SER A 117 -0.42 12.08 -15.11
C SER A 117 -1.36 10.93 -15.48
N GLY A 118 -2.21 11.15 -16.48
CA GLY A 118 -3.15 10.12 -16.97
C GLY A 118 -4.34 9.86 -16.04
N GLY A 119 -4.67 10.82 -15.16
CA GLY A 119 -5.75 10.70 -14.19
C GLY A 119 -5.36 9.98 -12.89
N TRP A 120 -4.06 9.79 -12.64
CA TRP A 120 -3.55 9.08 -11.48
C TRP A 120 -2.63 9.94 -10.62
N GLY A 121 -2.91 9.99 -9.31
CA GLY A 121 -1.96 10.41 -8.29
C GLY A 121 -1.05 9.25 -7.92
N TRP A 122 0.22 9.52 -7.64
CA TRP A 122 1.23 8.49 -7.36
C TRP A 122 1.96 8.80 -6.06
N ALA A 123 2.02 7.86 -5.13
CA ALA A 123 2.79 8.01 -3.90
C ALA A 123 3.38 6.69 -3.41
N ARG A 124 4.44 6.77 -2.60
CA ARG A 124 5.15 5.63 -2.03
C ARG A 124 5.60 5.96 -0.61
N TRP A 125 5.56 4.96 0.27
CA TRP A 125 6.10 5.00 1.63
C TRP A 125 7.05 3.83 1.85
N VAL A 126 8.23 4.11 2.39
CA VAL A 126 9.37 3.19 2.47
C VAL A 126 9.49 2.59 3.87
N GLY A 127 9.72 1.28 3.91
CA GLY A 127 9.97 0.52 5.13
C GLY A 127 8.75 0.41 6.04
N MET A 128 8.93 -0.28 7.17
CA MET A 128 7.88 -0.48 8.16
C MET A 128 7.45 0.83 8.84
N GLU A 129 8.37 1.79 8.91
CA GLU A 129 8.12 3.15 9.42
C GLU A 129 7.24 3.98 8.49
N GLN A 130 6.99 3.50 7.26
CA GLN A 130 6.20 4.20 6.25
C GLN A 130 6.68 5.66 6.08
N LYS A 131 7.98 5.83 5.77
CA LYS A 131 8.53 7.15 5.47
C LYS A 131 8.16 7.57 4.04
N PRO A 132 7.57 8.75 3.81
CA PRO A 132 7.17 9.17 2.47
C PRO A 132 8.38 9.25 1.54
N TYR A 133 8.21 8.75 0.32
CA TYR A 133 9.20 8.85 -0.75
C TYR A 133 8.96 10.10 -1.60
N GLY A 134 10.05 10.65 -2.13
CA GLY A 134 10.03 11.75 -3.09
C GLY A 134 10.85 12.93 -2.60
N LYS A 135 11.48 13.64 -3.54
CA LYS A 135 12.26 14.84 -3.23
C LYS A 135 11.39 16.10 -3.20
N ASP A 136 10.41 16.18 -4.10
CA ASP A 136 9.56 17.35 -4.32
C ASP A 136 8.19 16.95 -4.88
N THR A 137 7.29 17.91 -5.09
CA THR A 137 5.91 17.68 -5.57
C THR A 137 5.82 17.00 -6.95
N LYS A 138 6.91 16.91 -7.72
CA LYS A 138 6.97 16.35 -9.08
C LYS A 138 7.53 14.93 -9.14
N PHE A 139 7.92 14.30 -8.02
CA PHE A 139 8.44 12.92 -8.00
C PHE A 139 7.51 11.91 -8.68
N TRP A 140 6.20 12.19 -8.74
CA TRP A 140 5.21 11.35 -9.42
C TRP A 140 5.55 11.04 -10.88
N LYS A 141 6.35 11.88 -11.55
CA LYS A 141 6.81 11.64 -12.94
C LYS A 141 7.58 10.33 -13.05
N GLU A 142 8.41 10.01 -12.07
CA GLU A 142 9.15 8.73 -12.03
C GLU A 142 8.19 7.52 -12.07
N CYS A 143 7.06 7.63 -11.36
CA CYS A 143 6.03 6.59 -11.33
C CYS A 143 5.26 6.54 -12.66
N HIS A 144 4.76 7.69 -13.12
CA HIS A 144 3.98 7.81 -14.34
C HIS A 144 4.76 7.34 -15.58
N ASP A 145 6.01 7.77 -15.73
CA ASP A 145 6.82 7.48 -16.91
C ASP A 145 7.13 5.99 -17.02
N CYS A 146 7.37 5.33 -15.87
CA CYS A 146 7.51 3.88 -15.79
C CYS A 146 6.23 3.13 -16.18
N HIS A 147 5.07 3.77 -16.03
CA HIS A 147 3.75 3.21 -16.35
C HIS A 147 3.24 3.56 -17.76
N LEU A 148 3.95 4.39 -18.52
CA LEU A 148 3.63 4.70 -19.93
C LEU A 148 3.50 3.48 -20.85
N PRO A 149 4.31 2.39 -20.72
CA PRO A 149 4.17 1.20 -21.56
C PRO A 149 2.78 0.55 -21.47
N VAL A 150 2.06 0.77 -20.37
CA VAL A 150 0.70 0.25 -20.15
C VAL A 150 -0.36 1.35 -20.16
N LYS A 151 -0.11 2.48 -20.83
CA LYS A 151 -1.11 3.57 -21.01
C LYS A 151 -2.47 3.06 -21.54
N GLY A 152 -2.45 2.05 -22.42
CA GLY A 152 -3.66 1.43 -22.99
C GLY A 152 -4.44 0.54 -22.01
N ARG A 153 -3.91 0.33 -20.80
CA ARG A 153 -4.54 -0.38 -19.68
C ARG A 153 -4.75 0.59 -18.50
N ASP A 154 -5.08 1.83 -18.83
CA ASP A 154 -5.22 2.93 -17.88
C ASP A 154 -4.01 3.08 -16.94
N TYR A 155 -2.80 2.91 -17.48
CA TYR A 155 -1.53 2.99 -16.76
C TYR A 155 -1.37 1.95 -15.64
N VAL A 156 -2.17 0.86 -15.60
CA VAL A 156 -2.12 -0.14 -14.53
C VAL A 156 -1.57 -1.49 -15.04
N PHE A 157 -0.44 -1.92 -14.48
CA PHE A 157 0.14 -3.24 -14.76
C PHE A 157 -0.62 -4.40 -14.15
N THR A 158 -1.38 -4.16 -13.06
CA THR A 158 -2.10 -5.20 -12.34
C THR A 158 -3.04 -5.94 -13.28
N THR A 159 -2.93 -7.26 -13.28
CA THR A 159 -3.96 -8.15 -13.82
C THR A 159 -4.82 -8.60 -12.64
N PRO A 160 -6.10 -8.18 -12.55
CA PRO A 160 -6.97 -8.61 -11.47
C PRO A 160 -7.10 -10.14 -11.40
N ALA A 161 -6.95 -10.69 -10.20
CA ALA A 161 -7.23 -12.09 -9.92
C ALA A 161 -8.74 -12.35 -10.06
N LYS A 162 -9.09 -13.41 -10.79
CA LYS A 162 -10.46 -13.94 -10.81
C LYS A 162 -10.70 -14.71 -9.52
N LEU A 163 -11.83 -14.46 -8.87
CA LEU A 163 -12.28 -15.25 -7.72
C LEU A 163 -13.34 -16.26 -8.19
N PRO A 164 -13.40 -17.45 -7.57
CA PRO A 164 -14.48 -18.41 -7.78
C PRO A 164 -15.82 -17.92 -7.22
#